data_AF-A0A368GDW1-F1
#
_entry.id   AF-A0A368GDW1-F1
#
_cell.length_a   1.000
_cell.length_b   1.000
_cell.length_c   1.000
_cell.angle_alpha   90.00
_cell.angle_beta   90.00
_cell.angle_gamma   90.00
#
_symmetry.space_group_name_H-M   'P 1'
#
loop_
_entity.id
_entity.type
_entity.pdbx_description
1 polymer ?
#
loop_
_entity_poly.entity_id
_entity_poly.type
_entity_poly.pdbx_seq_one_letter_code
_entity_poly.pdbx_strand_id
1 'polypeptide(L)'
;MNPSTRKAFLLTHNRLRSRLARGIEPNGNFGMAPQAANMLKMKYDCNAEASAMVASRTCSQKLSPPETRPGYKENFITIHKTYLDLPQTARHVGIS
;
A
#
# COMPACT_ATOMS: atom_id res chain seq x y z
N MET A 1 14.71 2.31 -4.27
CA MET A 1 13.99 2.69 -3.04
C MET A 1 14.95 2.75 -1.85
N ASN A 2 14.81 3.67 -0.90
CA ASN A 2 15.65 3.72 0.31
C ASN A 2 15.01 2.95 1.50
N PRO A 3 15.78 2.54 2.53
CA PRO A 3 15.26 1.74 3.64
C PRO A 3 14.13 2.40 4.43
N SER A 4 14.18 3.72 4.63
CA SER A 4 13.16 4.46 5.37
C SER A 4 11.80 4.44 4.66
N THR A 5 11.81 4.51 3.32
CA THR A 5 10.59 4.41 2.51
C THR A 5 9.99 3.00 2.57
N ARG A 6 10.82 1.96 2.44
CA ARG A 6 10.37 0.55 2.57
C ARG A 6 9.69 0.32 3.90
N LYS A 7 10.34 0.79 4.98
CA LYS A 7 9.80 0.71 6.35
C LYS A 7 8.50 1.49 6.48
N ALA A 8 8.40 2.69 5.92
CA ALA A 8 7.19 3.50 5.97
C ALA A 8 5.99 2.78 5.33
N PHE A 9 6.12 2.30 4.09
CA PHE A 9 5.04 1.58 3.42
C PHE A 9 4.63 0.31 4.17
N LEU A 10 5.60 -0.50 4.63
CA LEU A 10 5.33 -1.75 5.36
C LEU A 10 4.62 -1.49 6.69
N LEU A 11 5.06 -0.48 7.44
CA LEU A 11 4.47 -0.13 8.73
C LEU A 11 3.08 0.48 8.58
N THR A 12 2.86 1.35 7.58
CA THR A 12 1.53 1.89 7.32
C THR A 12 0.54 0.77 7.02
N HIS A 13 0.86 -0.14 6.10
CA HIS A 13 -0.02 -1.26 5.77
C HIS A 13 -0.33 -2.14 6.99
N ASN A 14 0.69 -2.56 7.74
CA ASN A 14 0.49 -3.41 8.91
C ASN A 14 -0.28 -2.69 10.03
N ARG A 15 -0.11 -1.37 10.19
CA ARG A 15 -0.90 -0.56 11.13
C ARG A 15 -2.38 -0.58 10.75
N LEU A 16 -2.70 -0.32 9.49
CA LEU A 16 -4.09 -0.33 8.99
C LEU A 16 -4.70 -1.74 9.11
N ARG A 17 -3.98 -2.78 8.70
CA ARG A 17 -4.42 -4.19 8.85
C ARG A 17 -4.70 -4.56 10.30
N SER A 18 -3.87 -4.11 11.24
CA SER A 18 -4.06 -4.34 12.68
C SER A 18 -5.28 -3.60 13.25
N ARG A 19 -5.56 -2.39 12.77
CA ARG A 19 -6.75 -1.63 13.16
C ARG A 19 -8.02 -2.27 12.59
N LEU A 20 -7.99 -2.65 11.30
CA LEU A 20 -9.07 -3.36 10.64
C LEU A 20 -9.37 -4.69 11.34
N ALA A 21 -8.34 -5.49 11.66
CA ALA A 21 -8.52 -6.77 12.34
C ALA A 21 -9.17 -6.65 13.72
N ARG A 22 -8.95 -5.53 14.42
CA ARG A 22 -9.58 -5.24 15.73
C ARG A 22 -10.99 -4.67 15.61
N GLY A 23 -11.49 -4.44 14.40
CA GLY A 23 -12.81 -3.85 14.16
C GLY A 23 -12.90 -2.38 14.56
N ILE A 24 -11.78 -1.64 14.50
CA ILE A 24 -11.71 -0.22 14.87
C ILE A 24 -11.48 0.70 13.66
N GLU A 25 -11.73 0.21 12.45
CA GLU A 25 -11.78 1.02 11.23
C GLU A 25 -13.24 1.20 10.77
N PRO A 26 -13.64 2.41 10.35
CA PRO A 26 -14.94 2.64 9.73
C PRO A 26 -15.09 1.87 8.42
N ASN A 27 -16.31 1.38 8.16
CA ASN A 27 -16.72 0.71 6.92
C ASN A 27 -17.72 1.60 6.15
N GLY A 28 -17.29 2.82 5.80
CA GLY A 28 -18.16 3.82 5.19
C GLY A 28 -19.41 4.09 6.04
N ASN A 29 -20.58 4.03 5.42
CA ASN A 29 -21.87 4.27 6.10
C ASN A 29 -22.42 3.01 6.82
N PHE A 30 -21.66 1.91 6.87
CA PHE A 30 -22.08 0.63 7.46
C PHE A 30 -21.57 0.42 8.89
N GLY A 31 -21.12 1.48 9.56
CA GLY A 31 -20.55 1.41 10.91
C GLY A 31 -19.08 0.98 10.88
N MET A 32 -18.68 0.13 11.82
CA MET A 32 -17.28 -0.37 11.90
C MET A 32 -17.11 -1.64 11.08
N ALA A 33 -15.92 -1.82 10.50
CA ALA A 33 -15.56 -3.06 9.84
C ALA A 33 -15.53 -4.23 10.83
N PRO A 34 -15.93 -5.45 10.42
CA PRO A 34 -15.91 -6.62 11.29
C PRO A 34 -14.47 -6.99 11.68
N GLN A 35 -14.33 -7.62 12.85
CA GLN A 35 -13.04 -8.17 13.29
C GLN A 35 -12.58 -9.30 12.37
N ALA A 36 -11.27 -9.40 12.16
CA ALA A 36 -10.67 -10.46 11.35
C ALA A 36 -10.01 -11.51 12.25
N ALA A 37 -10.39 -12.78 12.09
CA ALA A 37 -9.85 -13.88 12.90
C ALA A 37 -8.38 -14.21 12.58
N ASN A 38 -7.93 -14.01 11.33
CA ASN A 38 -6.57 -14.37 10.90
C ASN A 38 -5.98 -13.38 9.89
N MET A 39 -5.83 -12.12 10.30
CA MET A 39 -5.22 -11.09 9.45
C MET A 39 -3.70 -11.25 9.38
N LEU A 40 -3.18 -11.77 8.27
CA LEU A 40 -1.74 -11.99 8.09
C LEU A 40 -0.92 -10.69 8.16
N LYS A 41 0.23 -10.74 8.83
CA LYS A 41 1.22 -9.64 8.85
C LYS A 41 2.00 -9.62 7.54
N MET A 42 2.01 -8.48 6.86
CA MET A 42 2.79 -8.31 5.64
C MET A 42 4.29 -8.29 5.95
N LYS A 43 5.08 -8.86 5.02
CA LYS A 43 6.54 -8.76 4.96
C LYS A 43 6.94 -7.97 3.71
N TYR A 44 8.09 -7.31 3.76
CA TYR A 44 8.62 -6.64 2.58
C TYR A 44 9.14 -7.67 1.58
N ASP A 45 8.85 -7.47 0.30
CA ASP A 45 9.33 -8.31 -0.79
C ASP A 45 9.99 -7.42 -1.87
N CYS A 46 11.27 -7.68 -2.13
CA CYS A 46 12.05 -6.92 -3.10
C CYS A 46 11.60 -7.16 -4.55
N ASN A 47 11.01 -8.33 -4.85
CA ASN A 47 10.50 -8.64 -6.19
C ASN A 47 9.23 -7.84 -6.48
N ALA A 48 8.35 -7.70 -5.48
CA ALA A 48 7.19 -6.81 -5.56
C ALA A 48 7.60 -5.33 -5.70
N GLU A 49 8.66 -4.90 -5.01
CA GLU A 49 9.24 -3.56 -5.21
C GLU A 49 9.72 -3.38 -6.66
N ALA A 50 10.45 -4.36 -7.19
CA ALA A 50 10.98 -4.28 -8.55
C ALA A 50 9.86 -4.15 -9.58
N SER A 51 8.80 -4.96 -9.50
CA SER A 51 7.65 -4.86 -10.41
C SER A 51 6.94 -3.51 -10.28
N ALA A 52 6.72 -3.02 -9.05
CA ALA A 52 6.11 -1.72 -8.83
C ALA A 52 6.98 -0.55 -9.34
N MET A 53 8.31 -0.64 -9.22
CA MET A 53 9.23 0.35 -9.76
C MET A 53 9.18 0.39 -11.29
N VAL A 54 9.14 -0.76 -11.96
CA VAL A 54 8.98 -0.84 -13.42
C VAL A 54 7.69 -0.14 -13.86
N ALA A 55 6.56 -0.45 -13.21
CA ALA A 55 5.29 0.21 -13.49
C ALA A 55 5.35 1.72 -13.26
N SER A 56 5.89 2.17 -12.11
CA SER A 56 5.96 3.60 -11.76
C SER A 56 6.79 4.44 -12.72
N ARG A 57 7.84 3.87 -13.32
CA ARG A 57 8.75 4.57 -14.24
C ARG A 57 8.10 4.91 -15.57
N THR A 58 6.99 4.24 -15.92
CA THR A 58 6.22 4.56 -17.12
C THR A 58 5.45 5.87 -17.00
N CYS A 59 5.27 6.39 -15.78
CA CYS A 59 4.44 7.56 -15.49
C CYS A 59 3.01 7.47 -16.07
N SER A 60 2.50 6.26 -16.30
CA SER A 60 1.23 6.02 -17.01
C SER A 60 -0.01 6.39 -16.20
N GLN A 61 0.11 6.46 -14.87
CA GLN A 61 -1.01 6.67 -13.93
C GLN A 61 -2.13 5.64 -14.11
N LYS A 62 -1.76 4.41 -14.48
CA LYS A 62 -2.67 3.29 -14.72
C LYS A 62 -2.08 2.01 -14.14
N LEU A 63 -2.93 1.01 -13.93
CA LEU A 63 -2.48 -0.33 -13.56
C LEU A 63 -1.57 -0.90 -14.65
N SER A 64 -0.47 -1.53 -14.23
CA SER A 64 0.40 -2.30 -15.11
C SER A 64 -0.33 -3.57 -15.60
N PRO A 65 -0.05 -4.01 -16.84
CA PRO A 65 -0.61 -5.26 -17.36
C PRO A 65 -0.24 -6.44 -16.43
N PRO A 66 -1.17 -7.33 -16.05
CA PRO A 66 -0.92 -8.40 -15.09
C PRO A 66 0.28 -9.31 -15.43
N GLU A 67 0.53 -9.54 -16.72
CA GLU A 67 1.67 -10.29 -17.25
C GLU A 67 3.03 -9.68 -16.89
N THR A 68 3.08 -8.38 -16.57
CA THR A 68 4.32 -7.69 -16.14
C THR A 68 4.62 -7.86 -14.64
N ARG A 69 3.71 -8.47 -13.88
CA ARG A 69 3.80 -8.66 -12.43
C ARG A 69 3.21 -10.01 -11.98
N PRO A 70 3.72 -11.14 -12.51
CA PRO A 70 3.18 -12.46 -12.22
C PRO A 70 3.22 -12.73 -10.71
N GLY A 71 2.07 -13.15 -10.15
CA GLY A 71 1.92 -13.42 -8.72
C GLY A 71 1.65 -12.19 -7.85
N TYR A 72 1.68 -10.97 -8.40
CA TYR A 72 1.42 -9.73 -7.65
C TYR A 72 0.17 -8.98 -8.13
N LYS A 73 -0.64 -8.53 -7.18
CA LYS A 73 -1.68 -7.52 -7.41
C LYS A 73 -1.11 -6.13 -7.18
N GLU A 74 -1.70 -5.12 -7.80
CA GLU A 74 -1.20 -3.75 -7.78
C GLU A 74 -2.30 -2.77 -7.36
N ASN A 75 -1.91 -1.83 -6.49
CA ASN A 75 -2.61 -0.57 -6.29
C ASN A 75 -1.68 0.55 -6.78
N PHE A 76 -2.22 1.59 -7.41
CA PHE A 76 -1.46 2.78 -7.78
C PHE A 76 -2.16 4.04 -7.25
N ILE A 77 -1.39 5.08 -6.99
CA ILE A 77 -1.90 6.38 -6.59
C ILE A 77 -1.05 7.49 -7.19
N THR A 78 -1.70 8.57 -7.60
CA THR A 78 -1.04 9.81 -8.03
C THR A 78 -1.20 10.85 -6.94
N ILE A 79 -0.10 11.47 -6.53
CA ILE A 79 -0.09 12.55 -5.53
C ILE A 79 0.51 13.79 -6.17
N HIS A 80 -0.26 14.88 -6.23
CA HIS A 80 0.20 16.16 -6.77
C HIS A 80 0.89 17.05 -5.71
N LYS A 81 1.03 16.57 -4.47
CA LYS A 81 1.75 17.25 -3.38
C LYS A 81 3.26 17.04 -3.55
N THR A 82 3.88 17.87 -4.38
CA THR A 82 5.31 17.79 -4.74
C THR A 82 6.27 18.02 -3.57
N TYR A 83 5.80 18.57 -2.45
CA TYR A 83 6.59 18.78 -1.23
C TYR A 83 6.72 17.53 -0.35
N LEU A 84 5.98 16.44 -0.64
CA LEU A 84 6.07 15.21 0.13
C LEU A 84 7.21 14.33 -0.39
N ASP A 85 8.05 13.84 0.53
CA ASP A 85 8.96 12.75 0.25
C ASP A 85 8.22 11.39 0.22
N LEU A 86 8.91 10.33 -0.22
CA LEU A 86 8.29 9.00 -0.31
C LEU A 86 7.86 8.43 1.06
N PRO A 87 8.64 8.56 2.16
CA PRO A 87 8.18 8.17 3.48
C PRO A 87 6.93 8.92 3.96
N GLN A 88 6.83 10.22 3.71
CA GLN A 88 5.66 11.05 4.04
C GLN A 88 4.46 10.65 3.20
N THR A 89 4.68 10.41 1.90
CA THR A 89 3.69 9.84 0.98
C THR A 89 3.12 8.54 1.52
N ALA A 90 3.98 7.59 1.91
CA ALA A 90 3.56 6.30 2.49
C ALA A 90 2.73 6.42 3.78
N ARG A 91 2.82 7.54 4.51
CA ARG A 91 2.01 7.82 5.71
C ARG A 91 0.73 8.61 5.39
N HIS A 92 0.72 9.32 4.26
CA HIS A 92 -0.39 10.17 3.85
C HIS A 92 -1.46 9.41 3.07
N VAL A 93 -1.07 8.37 2.33
CA VAL A 93 -2.00 7.60 1.52
C VAL A 93 -2.94 6.78 2.40
N GLY A 94 -4.24 7.08 2.31
CA GLY A 94 -5.28 6.14 2.69
C GLY A 94 -5.19 4.98 1.72
N ILE A 95 -4.71 3.84 2.19
CA ILE A 95 -4.67 2.63 1.38
C ILE A 95 -6.09 2.07 1.41
N SER A 96 -6.90 2.53 0.46
CA SER A 96 -8.21 1.97 0.11
C SER A 96 -8.04 0.85 -0.92
#